data_AF-A0A520YWG2-F1
#
_entry.id   AF-A0A520YWG2-F1
#
_cell.length_a   1.000
_cell.length_b   1.000
_cell.length_c   1.000
_cell.angle_alpha   90.00
_cell.angle_beta   90.00
_cell.angle_gamma   90.00
#
_symmetry.space_group_name_H-M   'P 1'
#
loop_
_entity.id
_entity.type
_entity.pdbx_description
1 polymer ?
#
loop_
_entity_poly.entity_id
_entity_poly.type
_entity_poly.pdbx_seq_one_letter_code
_entity_poly.pdbx_strand_id
1 'polypeptide(L)'
;MAILAPLLTEYDKVADSEGSLDPLGLSLIADRLGTKLVPGVRERMRHPRFLTAMAAGAVVCAEFDDDLVAQDGITPPYQVFEWYIVQALVGTFRKKTNEILGLPGREKATDAMRKGVPLCAQNYLKAPSVFGFHGVYRTLAEDLDILRQGRLGEAGDRLIRIWETEQDLAGFYSREQGPDASLRQALKNAVKEGLDKSKVSREWNWSLSRTIAEKFAPYRAKARENEALFAMLCEEPSSYRSQIINFLISNEGNRL
;
A
#
# COMPACT_ATOMS: atom_id res chain seq x y z
N MET A 1 20.78 43.59 35.38
CA MET A 1 20.49 42.84 34.14
C MET A 1 19.40 41.83 34.45
N ALA A 2 18.19 42.04 33.95
CA ALA A 2 17.08 41.10 34.15
C ALA A 2 17.22 39.96 33.13
N ILE A 3 17.26 38.72 33.62
CA ILE A 3 17.20 37.52 32.78
C ILE A 3 15.74 37.37 32.34
N LEU A 4 15.47 37.61 31.05
CA LEU A 4 14.18 37.32 30.43
C LEU A 4 14.05 35.79 30.34
N ALA A 5 13.13 35.22 31.11
CA ALA A 5 12.68 33.85 30.91
C ALA A 5 12.00 33.74 29.53
N PRO A 6 12.17 32.61 28.80
CA PRO A 6 11.50 32.44 27.52
C PRO A 6 9.98 32.50 27.73
N LEU A 7 9.31 33.36 26.97
CA LEU A 7 7.85 33.46 26.97
C LEU A 7 7.25 32.20 26.35
N LEU A 8 6.17 31.71 26.96
CA LEU A 8 5.35 30.63 26.40
C LEU A 8 4.84 31.08 25.03
N THR A 9 5.13 30.28 23.99
CA THR A 9 4.56 30.48 22.65
C THR A 9 3.05 30.31 22.71
N GLU A 10 2.32 31.14 21.96
CA GLU A 10 0.87 31.00 21.81
C GLU A 10 0.50 29.61 21.29
N TYR A 11 -0.71 29.16 21.66
CA TYR A 11 -1.26 27.87 21.27
C TYR A 11 -1.33 27.73 19.74
N ASP A 12 -0.52 26.83 19.19
CA ASP A 12 -0.52 26.51 17.76
C ASP A 12 -1.80 25.74 17.39
N LYS A 13 -2.67 26.37 16.60
CA LYS A 13 -3.86 25.69 16.07
C LYS A 13 -3.40 24.77 14.95
N VAL A 14 -3.62 23.47 15.15
CA VAL A 14 -3.30 22.32 14.25
C VAL A 14 -3.53 22.59 12.74
N ALA A 15 -4.41 23.52 12.37
CA ALA A 15 -4.71 23.85 10.98
C ALA A 15 -3.63 24.69 10.27
N ASP A 16 -2.72 25.36 10.98
CA ASP A 16 -1.72 26.29 10.41
C ASP A 16 -0.26 25.78 10.48
N SER A 17 -0.03 24.54 10.92
CA SER A 17 1.32 23.99 11.12
C SER A 17 1.98 23.52 9.81
N GLU A 18 2.30 24.45 8.91
CA GLU A 18 3.43 24.27 8.00
C GLU A 18 4.72 24.51 8.79
N GLY A 19 5.18 23.46 9.48
CA GLY A 19 6.45 23.44 10.19
C GLY A 19 6.31 23.63 11.69
N SER A 20 5.98 22.53 12.39
CA SER A 20 6.20 22.40 13.83
C SER A 20 7.64 22.79 14.16
N LEU A 21 7.81 23.86 14.94
CA LEU A 21 9.11 24.23 15.49
C LEU A 21 9.55 23.12 16.45
N ASP A 22 10.58 22.37 16.06
CA ASP A 22 11.19 21.31 16.87
C ASP A 22 12.57 21.78 17.39
N PRO A 23 12.62 22.69 18.38
CA PRO A 23 13.87 23.30 18.85
C PRO A 23 14.84 22.30 19.47
N LEU A 24 14.35 21.12 19.86
CA LEU A 24 15.14 20.04 20.44
C LEU A 24 15.44 18.91 19.43
N GLY A 25 14.92 18.99 18.20
CA GLY A 25 15.09 17.96 17.18
C GLY A 25 14.50 16.59 17.56
N LEU A 26 13.48 16.56 18.42
CA LEU A 26 12.89 15.32 18.94
C LEU A 26 12.20 14.50 17.85
N SER A 27 11.67 15.13 16.80
CA SER A 27 11.07 14.43 15.66
C SER A 27 12.06 13.46 15.01
N LEU A 28 13.28 13.93 14.71
CA LEU A 28 14.33 13.09 14.13
C LEU A 28 14.76 11.95 15.07
N ILE A 29 14.75 12.18 16.38
CA ILE A 29 15.06 11.16 17.38
C ILE A 29 13.92 10.14 17.45
N ALA A 30 12.68 10.58 17.49
CA ALA A 30 11.49 9.74 17.49
C ALA A 30 11.40 8.88 16.22
N ASP A 31 11.67 9.45 15.04
CA ASP A 31 11.69 8.73 13.77
C ASP A 31 12.78 7.63 13.75
N ARG A 32 13.98 7.96 14.26
CA ARG A 32 15.08 6.99 14.39
C ARG A 32 14.74 5.90 15.39
N LEU A 33 14.11 6.24 16.50
CA LEU A 33 13.67 5.28 17.51
C LEU A 33 12.58 4.37 16.94
N GLY A 34 11.59 4.92 16.25
CA GLY A 34 10.54 4.15 15.57
C GLY A 34 11.11 3.17 14.56
N THR A 35 12.07 3.60 13.74
CA THR A 35 12.75 2.73 12.77
C THR A 35 13.52 1.58 13.44
N LYS A 36 14.05 1.79 14.65
CA LYS A 36 14.75 0.75 15.42
C LYS A 36 13.80 -0.20 16.16
N LEU A 37 12.71 0.33 16.71
CA LEU A 37 11.77 -0.43 17.54
C LEU A 37 10.75 -1.20 16.71
N VAL A 38 10.29 -0.62 15.61
CA VAL A 38 9.24 -1.18 14.75
C VAL A 38 9.69 -1.05 13.29
N PRO A 39 10.76 -1.78 12.90
CA PRO A 39 11.33 -1.67 11.56
C PRO A 39 10.27 -1.91 10.48
N GLY A 40 10.39 -1.13 9.40
CA GLY A 40 9.47 -1.17 8.26
C GLY A 40 8.13 -0.46 8.46
N VAL A 41 7.62 -0.33 9.68
CA VAL A 41 6.32 0.31 9.96
C VAL A 41 6.44 1.83 9.94
N ARG A 42 5.48 2.51 9.29
CA ARG A 42 5.46 3.97 9.10
C ARG A 42 4.09 4.54 9.45
N GLU A 43 4.03 5.80 9.87
CA GLU A 43 2.80 6.49 10.32
C GLU A 43 1.69 6.54 9.26
N ARG A 44 2.09 6.52 7.99
CA ARG A 44 1.24 6.55 6.80
C ARG A 44 0.67 5.17 6.41
N MET A 45 1.04 4.10 7.12
CA MET A 45 0.44 2.77 6.94
C MET A 45 -0.89 2.71 7.67
N ARG A 46 -1.98 2.49 6.92
CA ARG A 46 -3.34 2.41 7.47
C ARG A 46 -3.88 0.99 7.49
N HIS A 47 -3.56 0.18 6.48
CA HIS A 47 -4.08 -1.17 6.33
C HIS A 47 -2.98 -2.17 5.95
N PRO A 48 -2.75 -3.24 6.73
CA PRO A 48 -1.74 -4.24 6.39
C PRO A 48 -2.07 -4.99 5.10
N ARG A 49 -3.34 -5.01 4.68
CA ARG A 49 -3.80 -5.66 3.44
C ARG A 49 -3.13 -5.15 2.16
N PHE A 50 -2.56 -3.94 2.18
CA PHE A 50 -1.77 -3.48 1.03
C PHE A 50 -0.52 -4.33 0.79
N LEU A 51 -0.01 -5.05 1.80
CA LEU A 51 1.03 -6.06 1.63
C LEU A 51 0.56 -7.23 0.74
N THR A 52 -0.69 -7.69 0.91
CA THR A 52 -1.29 -8.68 0.01
C THR A 52 -1.41 -8.13 -1.41
N ALA A 53 -1.80 -6.87 -1.56
CA ALA A 53 -1.88 -6.22 -2.87
C ALA A 53 -0.51 -6.13 -3.55
N MET A 54 0.56 -5.87 -2.80
CA MET A 54 1.94 -5.88 -3.30
C MET A 54 2.40 -7.28 -3.70
N ALA A 55 2.08 -8.31 -2.91
CA ALA A 55 2.37 -9.71 -3.28
C ALA A 55 1.70 -10.10 -4.61
N ALA A 56 0.42 -9.74 -4.78
CA ALA A 56 -0.28 -9.95 -6.05
C ALA A 56 0.33 -9.13 -7.20
N GLY A 57 0.77 -7.90 -6.92
CA GLY A 57 1.50 -7.05 -7.86
C GLY A 57 2.80 -7.70 -8.33
N ALA A 58 3.57 -8.30 -7.43
CA ALA A 58 4.78 -9.05 -7.78
C ALA A 58 4.47 -10.25 -8.68
N VAL A 59 3.39 -10.99 -8.42
CA VAL A 59 2.93 -12.09 -9.30
C VAL A 59 2.54 -11.59 -10.69
N VAL A 60 1.79 -10.49 -10.77
CA VAL A 60 1.37 -9.89 -12.05
C VAL A 60 2.58 -9.35 -12.81
N CYS A 61 3.53 -8.72 -12.11
CA CYS A 61 4.65 -8.04 -12.73
C CYS A 61 5.89 -8.91 -12.95
N ALA A 62 5.87 -10.19 -12.55
CA ALA A 62 7.04 -11.08 -12.57
C ALA A 62 7.68 -11.29 -13.96
N GLU A 63 6.95 -11.02 -15.05
CA GLU A 63 7.43 -11.21 -16.42
C GLU A 63 8.10 -9.97 -17.02
N PHE A 64 8.03 -8.82 -16.33
CA PHE A 64 8.68 -7.60 -16.77
C PHE A 64 10.09 -7.53 -16.20
N ASP A 65 11.03 -7.01 -17.00
CA ASP A 65 12.40 -6.81 -16.55
C ASP A 65 12.48 -5.78 -15.42
N ASP A 66 13.46 -5.96 -14.52
CA ASP A 66 13.61 -5.14 -13.32
C ASP A 66 13.92 -3.66 -13.64
N ASP A 67 14.51 -3.38 -14.80
CA ASP A 67 14.84 -2.05 -15.32
C ASP A 67 13.78 -1.50 -16.29
N LEU A 68 12.71 -2.26 -16.57
CA LEU A 68 11.64 -1.82 -17.45
C LEU A 68 10.91 -0.61 -16.84
N VAL A 69 10.73 0.41 -17.67
CA VAL A 69 9.88 1.57 -17.38
C VAL A 69 8.94 1.82 -18.55
N ALA A 70 7.82 2.51 -18.29
CA ALA A 70 6.88 2.95 -19.29
C ALA A 70 7.53 3.90 -20.31
N GLN A 71 6.80 4.24 -21.37
CA GLN A 71 7.24 5.21 -22.39
C GLN A 71 7.58 6.61 -21.86
N ASP A 72 7.13 6.96 -20.65
CA ASP A 72 7.53 8.19 -19.95
C ASP A 72 8.95 8.15 -19.37
N GLY A 73 9.63 7.01 -19.45
CA GLY A 73 11.01 6.80 -19.01
C GLY A 73 11.19 6.69 -17.49
N ILE A 74 10.12 6.69 -16.69
CA ILE A 74 10.21 6.74 -15.23
C ILE A 74 9.23 5.83 -14.49
N THR A 75 8.15 5.37 -15.13
CA THR A 75 7.09 4.63 -14.45
C THR A 75 7.33 3.11 -14.53
N PRO A 76 7.62 2.42 -13.41
CA PRO A 76 7.83 0.97 -13.42
C PRO A 76 6.51 0.17 -13.42
N PRO A 77 6.54 -1.15 -13.76
CA PRO A 77 5.36 -2.00 -13.85
C PRO A 77 4.49 -2.04 -12.59
N TYR A 78 5.10 -2.14 -11.40
CA TYR A 78 4.36 -2.19 -10.14
C TYR A 78 3.50 -0.94 -9.90
N GLN A 79 3.94 0.21 -10.42
CA GLN A 79 3.24 1.48 -10.27
C GLN A 79 2.03 1.55 -11.21
N VAL A 80 2.17 1.03 -12.43
CA VAL A 80 1.04 0.88 -13.35
C VAL A 80 0.00 -0.08 -12.77
N PHE A 81 0.45 -1.21 -12.20
CA PHE A 81 -0.43 -2.15 -11.49
C PHE A 81 -1.18 -1.44 -10.35
N GLU A 82 -0.48 -0.67 -9.53
CA GLU A 82 -1.10 0.12 -8.46
C GLU A 82 -2.19 1.06 -9.00
N TRP A 83 -1.95 1.75 -10.11
CA TRP A 83 -2.98 2.61 -10.71
C TRP A 83 -4.25 1.85 -11.06
N TYR A 84 -4.14 0.63 -11.60
CA TYR A 84 -5.32 -0.20 -11.88
C TYR A 84 -6.08 -0.60 -10.61
N ILE A 85 -5.36 -0.95 -9.54
CA ILE A 85 -5.99 -1.29 -8.25
C ILE A 85 -6.71 -0.07 -7.68
N VAL A 86 -6.06 1.10 -7.64
CA VAL A 86 -6.68 2.33 -7.13
C VAL A 86 -7.85 2.79 -7.99
N GLN A 87 -7.72 2.73 -9.32
CA GLN A 87 -8.80 3.04 -10.24
C GLN A 87 -10.02 2.16 -9.98
N ALA A 88 -9.82 0.85 -9.85
CA ALA A 88 -10.91 -0.09 -9.55
C ALA A 88 -11.58 0.20 -8.21
N LEU A 89 -10.79 0.43 -7.15
CA LEU A 89 -11.27 0.72 -5.80
C LEU A 89 -12.07 2.03 -5.76
N VAL A 90 -11.52 3.12 -6.30
CA VAL A 90 -12.20 4.43 -6.34
C VAL A 90 -13.43 4.36 -7.23
N GLY A 91 -13.34 3.78 -8.43
CA GLY A 91 -14.45 3.63 -9.35
C GLY A 91 -15.63 2.86 -8.75
N THR A 92 -15.34 1.76 -8.04
CA THR A 92 -16.36 0.88 -7.44
C THR A 92 -16.93 1.43 -6.15
N PHE A 93 -16.10 1.92 -5.23
CA PHE A 93 -16.49 2.34 -3.89
C PHE A 93 -16.71 3.85 -3.73
N ARG A 94 -16.82 4.61 -4.82
CA ARG A 94 -17.07 6.07 -4.78
C ARG A 94 -18.25 6.52 -3.90
N LYS A 95 -19.27 5.67 -3.73
CA LYS A 95 -20.45 5.92 -2.89
C LYS A 95 -20.36 5.28 -1.49
N LYS A 96 -19.32 4.47 -1.22
CA LYS A 96 -19.08 3.73 0.02
C LYS A 96 -17.64 4.01 0.47
N THR A 97 -17.36 5.26 0.84
CA THR A 97 -16.01 5.74 1.13
C THR A 97 -15.34 5.02 2.30
N ASN A 98 -16.12 4.41 3.19
CA ASN A 98 -15.64 3.57 4.28
C ASN A 98 -14.91 2.31 3.81
N GLU A 99 -15.24 1.75 2.64
CA GLU A 99 -14.58 0.55 2.09
C GLU A 99 -13.15 0.81 1.60
N ILE A 100 -12.79 2.08 1.41
CA ILE A 100 -11.48 2.52 0.88
C ILE A 100 -10.87 3.63 1.73
N LEU A 101 -11.31 3.77 2.98
CA LEU A 101 -10.68 4.69 3.93
C LEU A 101 -9.21 4.28 4.11
N GLY A 102 -8.30 5.26 4.20
CA GLY A 102 -6.86 4.97 4.29
C GLY A 102 -6.19 4.47 3.00
N LEU A 103 -6.89 4.42 1.86
CA LEU A 103 -6.30 4.11 0.55
C LEU A 103 -5.31 5.21 0.10
N PRO A 104 -4.02 4.90 -0.09
CA PRO A 104 -3.06 5.86 -0.64
C PRO A 104 -3.47 6.33 -2.03
N GLY A 105 -3.32 7.63 -2.31
CA GLY A 105 -3.70 8.22 -3.60
C GLY A 105 -5.20 8.34 -3.87
N ARG A 106 -6.08 7.99 -2.93
CA ARG A 106 -7.55 8.03 -3.08
C ARG A 106 -8.08 9.37 -3.59
N GLU A 107 -7.60 10.48 -3.03
CA GLU A 107 -8.10 11.82 -3.39
C GLU A 107 -7.73 12.20 -4.81
N LYS A 108 -6.47 11.96 -5.19
CA LYS A 108 -5.97 12.19 -6.54
C LYS A 108 -6.69 11.33 -7.58
N ALA A 109 -6.95 10.07 -7.24
CA ALA A 109 -7.74 9.21 -8.10
C ALA A 109 -9.22 9.61 -8.17
N THR A 110 -9.81 10.08 -7.08
CA THR A 110 -11.18 10.63 -7.08
C THR A 110 -11.27 11.86 -7.97
N ASP A 111 -10.28 12.75 -7.93
CA ASP A 111 -10.21 13.93 -8.78
C ASP A 111 -10.03 13.56 -10.26
N ALA A 112 -9.16 12.60 -10.56
CA ALA A 112 -8.98 12.09 -11.92
C ALA A 112 -10.28 11.48 -12.47
N MET A 113 -11.00 10.70 -11.66
CA MET A 113 -12.31 10.15 -12.00
C MET A 113 -13.34 11.23 -12.28
N ARG A 114 -13.43 12.26 -11.42
CA ARG A 114 -14.35 13.39 -11.60
C ARG A 114 -14.07 14.16 -12.89
N LYS A 115 -12.80 14.27 -13.28
CA LYS A 115 -12.36 14.91 -14.53
C LYS A 115 -12.47 13.99 -15.76
N GLY A 116 -12.80 12.70 -15.57
CA GLY A 116 -12.87 11.73 -16.66
C GLY A 116 -11.52 11.44 -17.30
N VAL A 117 -10.41 11.59 -16.57
CA VAL A 117 -9.06 11.35 -17.08
C VAL A 117 -8.46 10.06 -16.49
N PRO A 118 -7.60 9.35 -17.23
CA PRO A 118 -6.92 8.15 -16.72
C PRO A 118 -5.86 8.52 -15.67
N LEU A 119 -5.53 7.59 -14.79
CA LEU A 119 -4.39 7.76 -13.88
C LEU A 119 -3.07 7.65 -14.65
N CYS A 120 -2.14 8.55 -14.33
CA CYS A 120 -0.77 8.57 -14.85
C CYS A 120 0.17 9.25 -13.85
N ALA A 121 1.47 9.29 -14.16
CA ALA A 121 2.48 9.92 -13.32
C ALA A 121 2.17 11.40 -13.00
N GLN A 122 1.54 12.13 -13.93
CA GLN A 122 1.24 13.55 -13.76
C GLN A 122 0.11 13.84 -12.77
N ASN A 123 -0.87 12.94 -12.64
CA ASN A 123 -2.11 13.22 -11.91
C ASN A 123 -2.39 12.27 -10.72
N TYR A 124 -1.58 11.22 -10.53
CA TYR A 124 -1.72 10.30 -9.40
C TYR A 124 -0.93 10.76 -8.17
N LEU A 125 0.39 10.54 -8.11
CA LEU A 125 1.25 10.92 -6.97
C LEU A 125 2.59 11.44 -7.49
N LYS A 126 3.09 12.55 -6.91
CA LYS A 126 4.38 13.16 -7.32
C LYS A 126 5.61 12.31 -7.00
N ALA A 127 5.52 11.48 -5.96
CA ALA A 127 6.55 10.51 -5.57
C ALA A 127 5.86 9.20 -5.18
N PRO A 128 5.38 8.41 -6.15
CA PRO A 128 4.60 7.19 -5.91
C PRO A 128 5.44 6.12 -5.18
N SER A 129 6.76 6.10 -5.38
CA SER A 129 7.71 5.31 -4.58
C SER A 129 7.73 5.69 -3.08
N VAL A 130 7.11 6.81 -2.70
CA VAL A 130 7.04 7.32 -1.33
C VAL A 130 5.61 7.38 -0.79
N PHE A 131 4.62 7.63 -1.66
CA PHE A 131 3.23 7.90 -1.26
C PHE A 131 2.23 6.87 -1.77
N GLY A 132 2.60 6.03 -2.74
CA GLY A 132 1.76 4.92 -3.21
C GLY A 132 1.80 3.76 -2.23
N PHE A 133 0.87 2.80 -2.33
CA PHE A 133 0.92 1.67 -1.40
C PHE A 133 2.16 0.79 -1.63
N HIS A 134 2.63 0.63 -2.89
CA HIS A 134 3.92 -0.02 -3.14
C HIS A 134 5.11 0.75 -2.60
N GLY A 135 5.01 2.07 -2.47
CA GLY A 135 6.07 2.91 -1.93
C GLY A 135 6.11 2.90 -0.41
N VAL A 136 4.95 3.18 0.20
CA VAL A 136 4.77 3.26 1.65
C VAL A 136 5.13 1.93 2.32
N TYR A 137 4.70 0.82 1.74
CA TYR A 137 4.84 -0.51 2.34
C TYR A 137 6.10 -1.27 1.90
N ARG A 138 6.93 -0.74 0.98
CA ARG A 138 8.10 -1.46 0.44
C ARG A 138 9.04 -1.99 1.52
N THR A 139 9.50 -1.11 2.42
CA THR A 139 10.45 -1.49 3.46
C THR A 139 9.89 -2.56 4.37
N LEU A 140 8.59 -2.48 4.71
CA LEU A 140 7.94 -3.51 5.51
C LEU A 140 7.78 -4.81 4.73
N ALA A 141 7.41 -4.75 3.45
CA ALA A 141 7.26 -5.93 2.61
C ALA A 141 8.59 -6.67 2.43
N GLU A 142 9.71 -5.95 2.32
CA GLU A 142 11.06 -6.53 2.28
C GLU A 142 11.48 -7.12 3.63
N ASP A 143 11.23 -6.40 4.73
CA ASP A 143 11.54 -6.87 6.10
C ASP A 143 10.75 -8.13 6.48
N LEU A 144 9.52 -8.26 6.00
CA LEU A 144 8.66 -9.43 6.24
C LEU A 144 8.86 -10.57 5.22
N ASP A 145 9.83 -10.46 4.31
CA ASP A 145 10.03 -11.38 3.18
C ASP A 145 8.75 -11.63 2.34
N ILE A 146 7.88 -10.63 2.26
CA ILE A 146 6.75 -10.61 1.33
C ILE A 146 7.27 -10.32 -0.07
N LEU A 147 8.20 -9.36 -0.17
CA LEU A 147 8.96 -9.09 -1.38
C LEU A 147 10.45 -9.29 -1.13
N ARG A 148 11.16 -9.77 -2.15
CA ARG A 148 12.62 -9.88 -2.17
C ARG A 148 13.12 -9.37 -3.51
N GLN A 149 13.77 -8.20 -3.51
CA GLN A 149 14.25 -7.52 -4.73
C GLN A 149 13.15 -7.36 -5.79
N GLY A 150 11.97 -6.87 -5.37
CA GLY A 150 10.82 -6.68 -6.27
C GLY A 150 10.07 -7.96 -6.69
N ARG A 151 10.59 -9.14 -6.35
CA ARG A 151 9.95 -10.44 -6.57
C ARG A 151 9.26 -10.93 -5.31
N LEU A 152 8.47 -11.99 -5.43
CA LEU A 152 7.78 -12.60 -4.29
C LEU A 152 8.80 -13.31 -3.38
N GLY A 153 8.79 -13.02 -2.08
CA GLY A 153 9.55 -13.76 -1.07
C GLY A 153 8.79 -14.98 -0.55
N GLU A 154 9.34 -15.70 0.44
CA GLU A 154 8.73 -16.92 0.97
C GLU A 154 7.45 -16.63 1.76
N ALA A 155 7.45 -15.55 2.57
CA ALA A 155 6.24 -15.11 3.25
C ALA A 155 5.20 -14.61 2.24
N GLY A 156 5.65 -13.98 1.15
CA GLY A 156 4.82 -13.55 0.04
C GLY A 156 4.12 -14.72 -0.66
N ASP A 157 4.84 -15.81 -0.94
CA ASP A 157 4.28 -17.05 -1.52
C ASP A 157 3.17 -17.62 -0.62
N ARG A 158 3.41 -17.69 0.69
CA ARG A 158 2.39 -18.15 1.65
C ARG A 158 1.18 -17.22 1.66
N LEU A 159 1.40 -15.90 1.74
CA LEU A 159 0.33 -14.91 1.80
C LEU A 159 -0.58 -14.97 0.56
N ILE A 160 0.02 -15.03 -0.64
CA ILE A 160 -0.76 -15.01 -1.87
C ILE A 160 -1.57 -16.29 -2.06
N ARG A 161 -1.09 -17.46 -1.60
CA ARG A 161 -1.87 -18.72 -1.63
C ARG A 161 -3.06 -18.68 -0.67
N ILE A 162 -2.87 -18.09 0.51
CA ILE A 162 -3.96 -17.88 1.48
C ILE A 162 -5.01 -16.95 0.87
N TRP A 163 -4.59 -15.81 0.35
CA TRP A 163 -5.48 -14.85 -0.32
C TRP A 163 -6.20 -15.48 -1.51
N GLU A 164 -5.49 -16.24 -2.35
CA GLU A 164 -6.09 -16.92 -3.51
C GLU A 164 -7.21 -17.88 -3.08
N THR A 165 -6.94 -18.69 -2.05
CA THR A 165 -7.91 -19.66 -1.52
C THR A 165 -9.10 -18.96 -0.88
N GLU A 166 -8.84 -18.00 0.01
CA GLU A 166 -9.90 -17.31 0.73
C GLU A 166 -10.72 -16.41 -0.18
N GLN A 167 -10.14 -15.84 -1.23
CA GLN A 167 -10.87 -14.97 -2.16
C GLN A 167 -11.51 -15.73 -3.31
N ASP A 168 -11.50 -17.06 -3.30
CA ASP A 168 -12.07 -17.88 -4.38
C ASP A 168 -11.45 -17.53 -5.75
N LEU A 169 -10.13 -17.34 -5.79
CA LEU A 169 -9.37 -16.89 -6.98
C LEU A 169 -8.54 -18.02 -7.60
N ALA A 170 -9.09 -19.23 -7.66
CA ALA A 170 -8.35 -20.40 -8.11
C ALA A 170 -7.69 -20.19 -9.48
N GLY A 171 -6.36 -20.31 -9.53
CA GLY A 171 -5.55 -20.12 -10.73
C GLY A 171 -4.97 -18.71 -10.88
N PHE A 172 -5.20 -17.80 -9.93
CA PHE A 172 -4.48 -16.53 -9.89
C PHE A 172 -3.00 -16.74 -9.61
N TYR A 173 -2.62 -17.65 -8.71
CA TYR A 173 -1.21 -17.91 -8.38
C TYR A 173 -0.86 -19.41 -8.42
N SER A 174 -1.58 -20.25 -7.68
CA SER A 174 -1.21 -21.65 -7.47
C SER A 174 -1.27 -22.54 -8.71
N ARG A 175 -1.92 -22.09 -9.79
CA ARG A 175 -2.06 -22.84 -11.04
C ARG A 175 -1.91 -21.93 -12.26
N GLU A 176 -1.39 -22.50 -13.35
CA GLU A 176 -1.39 -21.82 -14.66
C GLU A 176 -2.82 -21.68 -15.23
N GLN A 177 -3.70 -22.62 -14.90
CA GLN A 177 -5.08 -22.68 -15.38
C GLN A 177 -6.08 -22.72 -14.20
N GLY A 178 -7.19 -22.00 -14.38
CA GLY A 178 -8.28 -21.86 -13.41
C GLY A 178 -9.22 -20.72 -13.81
N PRO A 179 -10.44 -20.64 -13.25
CA PRO A 179 -11.40 -19.59 -13.60
C PRO A 179 -10.81 -18.17 -13.45
N ASP A 180 -9.96 -17.95 -12.45
CA ASP A 180 -9.35 -16.65 -12.15
C ASP A 180 -7.92 -16.48 -12.69
N ALA A 181 -7.40 -17.47 -13.40
CA ALA A 181 -6.22 -17.25 -14.26
C ALA A 181 -6.49 -16.14 -15.29
N SER A 182 -7.77 -15.98 -15.66
CA SER A 182 -8.27 -14.87 -16.49
C SER A 182 -8.07 -13.50 -15.85
N LEU A 183 -8.25 -13.37 -14.52
CA LEU A 183 -8.03 -12.11 -13.80
C LEU A 183 -6.55 -11.74 -13.76
N ARG A 184 -5.66 -12.70 -13.46
CA ARG A 184 -4.20 -12.50 -13.53
C ARG A 184 -3.81 -12.04 -14.93
N GLN A 185 -4.26 -12.74 -15.98
CA GLN A 185 -3.91 -12.41 -17.36
C GLN A 185 -4.47 -11.05 -17.78
N ALA A 186 -5.69 -10.70 -17.37
CA ALA A 186 -6.27 -9.41 -17.65
C ALA A 186 -5.50 -8.26 -17.00
N LEU A 187 -5.05 -8.43 -15.75
CA LEU A 187 -4.20 -7.46 -15.06
C LEU A 187 -2.82 -7.36 -15.72
N LYS A 188 -2.19 -8.48 -16.10
CA LYS A 188 -0.93 -8.49 -16.87
C LYS A 188 -1.04 -7.70 -18.17
N ASN A 189 -2.06 -7.99 -18.96
CA ASN A 189 -2.32 -7.28 -20.22
C ASN A 189 -2.59 -5.79 -19.98
N ALA A 190 -3.34 -5.45 -18.93
CA ALA A 190 -3.61 -4.07 -18.56
C ALA A 190 -2.33 -3.31 -18.15
N VAL A 191 -1.43 -3.95 -17.38
CA VAL A 191 -0.13 -3.39 -17.00
C VAL A 191 0.73 -3.16 -18.25
N LYS A 192 0.84 -4.17 -19.13
CA LYS A 192 1.56 -4.04 -20.40
C LYS A 192 1.06 -2.85 -21.23
N GLU A 193 -0.25 -2.77 -21.47
CA GLU A 193 -0.84 -1.63 -22.18
C GLU A 193 -0.65 -0.29 -21.45
N GLY A 194 -0.56 -0.32 -20.12
CA GLY A 194 -0.34 0.88 -19.31
C GLY A 194 1.11 1.38 -19.36
N LEU A 195 2.07 0.47 -19.47
CA LEU A 195 3.48 0.78 -19.74
C LEU A 195 3.63 1.40 -21.14
N ASP A 196 2.98 0.82 -22.15
CA ASP A 196 3.01 1.33 -23.52
C ASP A 196 2.41 2.73 -23.65
N LYS A 197 1.35 3.05 -22.88
CA LYS A 197 0.69 4.37 -22.92
C LYS A 197 1.09 5.33 -21.81
N SER A 198 1.93 4.89 -20.87
CA SER A 198 2.32 5.63 -19.65
C SER A 198 1.13 6.14 -18.82
N LYS A 199 0.01 5.42 -18.87
CA LYS A 199 -1.24 5.75 -18.18
C LYS A 199 -2.14 4.53 -18.13
N VAL A 200 -3.13 4.53 -17.25
CA VAL A 200 -4.19 3.52 -17.28
C VAL A 200 -4.91 3.55 -18.64
N SER A 201 -4.91 2.40 -19.31
CA SER A 201 -5.49 2.23 -20.66
C SER A 201 -6.95 1.80 -20.63
N ARG A 202 -7.47 1.36 -19.48
CA ARG A 202 -8.85 0.92 -19.31
C ARG A 202 -9.70 2.06 -18.74
N GLU A 203 -10.95 2.14 -19.18
CA GLU A 203 -11.91 3.12 -18.66
C GLU A 203 -12.25 2.87 -17.17
N TRP A 204 -12.76 3.90 -16.50
CA TRP A 204 -13.18 3.82 -15.09
C TRP A 204 -14.25 2.74 -14.84
N ASN A 205 -15.06 2.43 -15.86
CA ASN A 205 -16.09 1.40 -15.84
C ASN A 205 -15.65 0.06 -16.46
N TRP A 206 -14.34 -0.20 -16.54
CA TRP A 206 -13.80 -1.49 -16.99
C TRP A 206 -14.55 -2.65 -16.34
N SER A 207 -14.93 -3.66 -17.13
CA SER A 207 -15.77 -4.77 -16.70
C SER A 207 -15.23 -5.51 -15.47
N LEU A 208 -13.90 -5.53 -15.29
CA LEU A 208 -13.25 -6.17 -14.14
C LEU A 208 -13.06 -5.24 -12.93
N SER A 209 -13.39 -3.94 -13.02
CA SER A 209 -13.20 -2.98 -11.93
C SER A 209 -13.88 -3.42 -10.63
N ARG A 210 -15.11 -3.97 -10.72
CA ARG A 210 -15.82 -4.45 -9.53
C ARG A 210 -15.11 -5.65 -8.91
N THR A 211 -14.75 -6.64 -9.73
CA THR A 211 -14.03 -7.83 -9.26
C THR A 211 -12.72 -7.43 -8.59
N ILE A 212 -11.90 -6.60 -9.23
CA ILE A 212 -10.64 -6.12 -8.66
C ILE A 212 -10.91 -5.39 -7.33
N ALA A 213 -11.85 -4.46 -7.30
CA ALA A 213 -12.14 -3.70 -6.09
C ALA A 213 -12.57 -4.60 -4.92
N GLU A 214 -13.43 -5.58 -5.17
CA GLU A 214 -13.92 -6.49 -4.13
C GLU A 214 -12.80 -7.38 -3.56
N LYS A 215 -11.87 -7.83 -4.40
CA LYS A 215 -10.76 -8.73 -4.01
C LYS A 215 -9.60 -7.99 -3.34
N PHE A 216 -9.41 -6.70 -3.66
CA PHE A 216 -8.29 -5.88 -3.15
C PHE A 216 -8.69 -4.83 -2.10
N ALA A 217 -9.98 -4.63 -1.80
CA ALA A 217 -10.42 -3.61 -0.84
C ALA A 217 -9.80 -3.83 0.56
N PRO A 218 -9.20 -2.81 1.19
CA PRO A 218 -8.42 -2.99 2.41
C PRO A 218 -9.19 -3.62 3.59
N TYR A 219 -10.51 -3.39 3.66
CA TYR A 219 -11.38 -3.90 4.72
C TYR A 219 -12.03 -5.26 4.44
N ARG A 220 -11.68 -5.91 3.32
CA ARG A 220 -12.27 -7.19 2.90
C ARG A 220 -11.33 -8.39 3.03
N ALA A 221 -10.26 -8.26 3.82
CA ALA A 221 -9.41 -9.38 4.17
C ALA A 221 -10.23 -10.43 4.94
N LYS A 222 -10.10 -11.70 4.53
CA LYS A 222 -10.74 -12.82 5.23
C LYS A 222 -9.87 -13.27 6.40
N ALA A 223 -10.37 -14.23 7.18
CA ALA A 223 -9.85 -14.55 8.51
C ALA A 223 -8.39 -15.04 8.46
N ARG A 224 -8.07 -15.97 7.57
CA ARG A 224 -6.71 -16.52 7.46
C ARG A 224 -5.73 -15.53 6.87
N GLU A 225 -6.17 -14.69 5.94
CA GLU A 225 -5.36 -13.59 5.40
C GLU A 225 -4.98 -12.61 6.53
N ASN A 226 -5.96 -12.21 7.35
CA ASN A 226 -5.69 -11.33 8.50
C ASN A 226 -4.79 -11.99 9.54
N GLU A 227 -5.02 -13.27 9.85
CA GLU A 227 -4.17 -14.04 10.75
C GLU A 227 -2.74 -14.13 10.23
N ALA A 228 -2.55 -14.42 8.94
CA ALA A 228 -1.22 -14.48 8.33
C ALA A 228 -0.52 -13.12 8.33
N LEU A 229 -1.22 -12.03 7.98
CA LEU A 229 -0.66 -10.68 8.03
C LEU A 229 -0.27 -10.28 9.46
N PHE A 230 -1.13 -10.60 10.44
CA PHE A 230 -0.85 -10.33 11.85
C PHE A 230 0.31 -11.18 12.36
N ALA A 231 0.35 -12.46 12.01
CA ALA A 231 1.45 -13.35 12.32
C ALA A 231 2.75 -12.80 11.76
N MET A 232 2.81 -12.41 10.47
CA MET A 232 4.01 -11.81 9.87
C MET A 232 4.46 -10.53 10.60
N LEU A 233 3.53 -9.64 10.97
CA LEU A 233 3.87 -8.43 11.73
C LEU A 233 4.45 -8.74 13.11
N CYS A 234 4.03 -9.85 13.72
CA CYS A 234 4.43 -10.29 15.05
C CYS A 234 5.57 -11.33 15.03
N GLU A 235 5.84 -11.93 13.87
CA GLU A 235 6.93 -12.87 13.60
C GLU A 235 8.18 -12.09 13.12
N GLU A 236 9.33 -12.75 13.23
CA GLU A 236 10.65 -12.33 12.74
C GLU A 236 11.53 -11.36 13.62
N PRO A 237 12.87 -11.30 13.38
CA PRO A 237 13.98 -11.26 14.37
C PRO A 237 14.14 -10.00 15.24
N SER A 238 13.30 -8.98 15.06
CA SER A 238 13.24 -7.83 15.96
C SER A 238 12.19 -8.11 17.04
N SER A 239 12.66 -8.51 18.23
CA SER A 239 11.80 -8.80 19.38
C SER A 239 10.91 -7.60 19.79
N TYR A 240 11.28 -6.37 19.39
CA TYR A 240 10.60 -5.14 19.78
C TYR A 240 9.28 -4.90 19.04
N ARG A 241 9.20 -5.11 17.71
CA ARG A 241 7.95 -4.90 16.96
C ARG A 241 6.82 -5.74 17.53
N SER A 242 7.09 -7.03 17.73
CA SER A 242 6.13 -7.97 18.33
C SER A 242 5.73 -7.56 19.74
N GLN A 243 6.69 -7.17 20.60
CA GLN A 243 6.39 -6.69 21.95
C GLN A 243 5.51 -5.43 21.94
N ILE A 244 5.80 -4.46 21.06
CA ILE A 244 5.04 -3.22 20.96
C ILE A 244 3.63 -3.49 20.44
N ILE A 245 3.47 -4.29 19.38
CA ILE A 245 2.15 -4.63 18.85
C ILE A 245 1.34 -5.38 19.90
N ASN A 246 1.91 -6.40 20.55
CA ASN A 246 1.24 -7.15 21.60
C ASN A 246 0.86 -6.29 22.81
N PHE A 247 1.72 -5.33 23.18
CA PHE A 247 1.40 -4.36 24.21
C PHE A 247 0.25 -3.45 23.80
N LEU A 248 0.27 -2.87 22.60
CA LEU A 248 -0.78 -1.97 22.12
C LEU A 248 -2.16 -2.64 22.06
N ILE A 249 -2.22 -3.94 21.73
CA ILE A 249 -3.49 -4.68 21.68
C ILE A 249 -3.88 -5.31 23.03
N SER A 250 -3.03 -5.24 24.05
CA SER A 250 -3.34 -5.72 25.40
C SER A 250 -4.41 -4.86 26.09
N ASN A 251 -4.95 -5.35 27.21
CA ASN A 251 -5.90 -4.56 28.01
C ASN A 251 -5.25 -3.28 28.55
N GLU A 252 -3.98 -3.34 28.90
CA GLU A 252 -3.19 -2.24 29.40
C GLU A 252 -2.94 -1.20 28.30
N GLY A 253 -2.53 -1.64 27.11
CA GLY A 253 -2.28 -0.75 25.97
C GLY A 253 -3.55 -0.04 25.48
N ASN A 254 -4.69 -0.73 25.44
CA ASN A 254 -5.97 -0.13 25.03
C ASN A 254 -6.52 0.93 26.00
N ARG A 255 -5.92 1.09 27.19
CA ARG A 255 -6.33 2.11 28.19
C ARG A 255 -5.47 3.37 28.15
N LEU A 256 -4.36 3.37 27.39
CA LEU A 256 -3.51 4.54 27.16
C LEU A 256 -4.11 5.44 26.07
#